data_AF-A0ABD0KE96-F1
#
_entry.id   AF-A0ABD0KE96-F1
#
_cell.length_a   1.000
_cell.length_b   1.000
_cell.length_c   1.000
_cell.angle_alpha   90.00
_cell.angle_beta   90.00
_cell.angle_gamma   90.00
#
_symmetry.space_group_name_H-M   'P 1'
#
loop_
_entity.id
_entity.type
_entity.pdbx_description
1 polymer ?
#
loop_
_entity_poly.entity_id
_entity_poly.type
_entity_poly.pdbx_seq_one_letter_code
_entity_poly.pdbx_strand_id
1 'polypeptide(L)'
;MLRSVVLCLVVFLSVCSIRVSAAISATADVQLLYEDVTNFNDSACYNCSDNGCERLPDTCVIDDVCFEDGDVNPTDSGQMCLPDESTSQWIRLYPTITSSLEGPTTNNSIVCRVSSNDTSPTARYRVSWYVDNHPYPRQEEFIISPGPEGASVDVSHLPSAGMLTCKVHSFYSDRRLPSPDAVSNGVDLGRISVMAEKVDTVDEFFFVEHHTAGEISKEITDSAGTSQVITTDYLKDHYHDDKGALECRNHTVYLEKYSPSAAALDPGLHGFYPLITTSLEGPTVNNSMVCRVNTNDTSPTARYRVSWYLDDKPYPRQEEFIISPGPQGASLNLADLPMSGMLTCKVRSFYSDRRHYSPYIASQPVDLAMANVIAERVATVLGFSYVEHKTGEQITVTIMSSHEQDFTSITAHDLATRYHDYKGAQECQGHTVYLVDYTPSDDLVG
;
A
#
# COMPACT_ATOMS: atom_id res chain seq x y z
N MET A 1 84.33 27.07 -37.61
CA MET A 1 84.04 25.94 -36.70
C MET A 1 83.51 26.50 -35.39
N LEU A 2 82.20 26.78 -35.30
CA LEU A 2 81.56 27.17 -34.03
C LEU A 2 80.98 25.90 -33.39
N ARG A 3 81.48 25.53 -32.21
CA ARG A 3 80.84 24.53 -31.35
C ARG A 3 79.85 25.27 -30.45
N SER A 4 78.56 25.18 -30.74
CA SER A 4 77.52 25.58 -29.80
C SER A 4 77.37 24.47 -28.77
N VAL A 5 77.79 24.75 -27.53
CA VAL A 5 77.51 23.91 -26.36
C VAL A 5 76.17 24.39 -25.79
N VAL A 6 75.12 23.59 -25.99
CA VAL A 6 73.83 23.80 -25.32
C VAL A 6 73.93 23.17 -23.94
N LEU A 7 74.08 24.02 -22.91
CA LEU A 7 74.12 23.60 -21.52
C LEU A 7 72.68 23.52 -21.00
N CYS A 8 72.12 22.31 -20.92
CA CYS A 8 70.79 22.09 -20.35
C CYS A 8 70.91 21.97 -18.83
N LEU A 9 70.39 22.96 -18.11
CA LEU A 9 70.44 23.03 -16.66
C LEU A 9 69.20 22.31 -16.10
N VAL A 10 69.33 21.00 -15.88
CA VAL A 10 68.26 20.16 -15.31
C VAL A 10 68.28 20.30 -13.79
N VAL A 11 67.31 21.01 -13.24
CA VAL A 11 67.07 21.11 -11.79
C VAL A 11 66.38 19.83 -11.34
N PHE A 12 67.05 19.04 -10.49
CA PHE A 12 66.53 17.81 -9.93
C PHE A 12 65.46 18.09 -8.86
N LEU A 13 64.19 18.00 -9.26
CA LEU A 13 63.09 17.63 -8.36
C LEU A 13 62.27 16.56 -9.09
N SER A 14 62.20 15.36 -8.50
CA SER A 14 61.58 14.14 -9.05
C SER A 14 62.30 13.49 -10.24
N VAL A 15 62.51 12.17 -10.14
CA VAL A 15 63.27 11.37 -11.11
C VAL A 15 62.41 11.12 -12.35
N CYS A 16 62.41 12.06 -13.29
CA CYS A 16 61.76 11.91 -14.59
C CYS A 16 62.79 11.36 -15.59
N SER A 17 62.63 10.12 -16.05
CA SER A 17 63.46 9.55 -17.12
C SER A 17 62.87 9.96 -18.47
N ILE A 18 63.46 10.99 -19.10
CA ILE A 18 63.07 11.43 -20.44
C ILE A 18 63.90 10.65 -21.46
N ARG A 19 63.29 9.74 -22.23
CA ARG A 19 63.92 9.16 -23.43
C ARG A 19 63.70 10.10 -24.61
N VAL A 20 64.75 10.76 -25.08
CA VAL A 20 64.73 11.55 -26.31
C VAL A 20 65.18 10.66 -27.47
N SER A 21 64.25 10.30 -28.37
CA SER A 21 64.56 9.62 -29.62
C SER A 21 64.77 10.67 -30.72
N ALA A 22 66.02 10.99 -31.04
CA ALA A 22 66.33 11.92 -32.14
C ALA A 22 66.51 11.15 -33.45
N ALA A 23 65.59 11.33 -34.40
CA ALA A 23 65.79 10.91 -35.79
C ALA A 23 66.51 12.03 -36.55
N ILE A 24 67.77 11.82 -36.92
CA ILE A 24 68.56 12.80 -37.68
C ILE A 24 68.29 12.56 -39.18
N SER A 25 67.39 13.35 -39.78
CA SER A 25 67.26 13.45 -41.24
C SER A 25 68.26 14.46 -41.79
N ALA A 26 68.98 14.12 -42.86
CA ALA A 26 70.00 14.95 -43.49
C ALA A 26 69.44 16.10 -44.36
N THR A 27 68.34 16.70 -43.93
CA THR A 27 67.75 17.92 -44.50
C THR A 27 67.75 18.98 -43.40
N ALA A 28 68.25 20.18 -43.71
CA ALA A 28 68.69 21.20 -42.76
C ALA A 28 67.62 21.88 -41.88
N ASP A 29 66.49 21.21 -41.61
CA ASP A 29 65.47 21.65 -40.67
C ASP A 29 65.29 20.58 -39.59
N VAL A 30 66.01 20.72 -38.48
CA VAL A 30 65.77 19.93 -37.27
C VAL A 30 64.51 20.48 -36.61
N GLN A 31 63.34 20.01 -37.06
CA GLN A 31 62.12 20.11 -36.27
C GLN A 31 62.26 19.14 -35.09
N LEU A 32 62.62 19.69 -33.93
CA LEU A 32 62.34 19.03 -32.66
C LEU A 32 60.82 18.96 -32.54
N LEU A 33 60.23 17.86 -32.99
CA LEU A 33 58.89 17.47 -32.58
C LEU A 33 58.98 17.16 -31.08
N TYR A 34 58.79 18.21 -30.28
CA TYR A 34 58.32 18.06 -28.91
C TYR A 34 56.91 17.49 -29.02
N GLU A 35 56.81 16.17 -29.19
CA GLU A 35 55.65 15.49 -28.65
C GLU A 35 55.77 15.67 -27.15
N ASP A 36 54.90 16.51 -26.59
CA ASP A 36 54.64 16.55 -25.15
C ASP A 36 54.11 15.17 -24.77
N VAL A 37 55.02 14.21 -24.62
CA VAL A 37 54.81 13.03 -23.80
C VAL A 37 54.86 13.56 -22.38
N THR A 38 53.80 14.27 -21.99
CA THR A 38 53.50 14.51 -20.58
C THR A 38 53.37 13.12 -19.98
N ASN A 39 54.43 12.71 -19.30
CA ASN A 39 54.57 11.40 -18.68
C ASN A 39 53.41 11.16 -17.72
N PHE A 40 52.33 10.59 -18.25
CA PHE A 40 51.23 10.04 -17.49
C PHE A 40 51.66 8.67 -16.95
N ASN A 41 52.76 8.68 -16.18
CA ASN A 41 53.26 7.52 -15.46
C ASN A 41 52.91 7.72 -13.99
N ASP A 42 51.62 7.88 -13.71
CA ASP A 42 51.13 7.69 -12.37
C ASP A 42 51.12 6.19 -12.10
N SER A 43 52.05 5.73 -11.27
CA SER A 43 52.16 4.32 -10.88
C SER A 43 50.91 3.82 -10.17
N ALA A 44 50.03 4.72 -9.71
CA ALA A 44 48.73 4.35 -9.17
C ALA A 44 47.74 3.89 -10.26
N CYS A 45 47.92 4.30 -11.51
CA CYS A 45 46.98 3.98 -12.60
C CYS A 45 47.53 3.05 -13.67
N TYR A 46 48.85 3.02 -13.84
CA TYR A 46 49.48 2.25 -14.91
C TYR A 46 50.57 1.34 -14.39
N ASN A 47 50.55 0.12 -14.87
CA ASN A 47 51.68 -0.78 -14.81
C ASN A 47 52.53 -0.60 -16.07
N CYS A 48 53.60 0.19 -15.95
CA CYS A 48 54.52 0.45 -17.05
C CYS A 48 55.69 -0.54 -17.06
N SER A 49 55.91 -1.16 -18.22
CA SER A 49 57.05 -2.02 -18.53
C SER A 49 57.89 -1.43 -19.66
N ASP A 50 59.02 -2.08 -19.99
CA ASP A 50 59.84 -1.69 -21.16
C ASP A 50 59.07 -1.76 -22.50
N ASN A 51 57.93 -2.46 -22.52
CA ASN A 51 57.08 -2.62 -23.72
C ASN A 51 55.88 -1.65 -23.76
N GLY A 52 55.73 -0.77 -22.78
CA GLY A 52 54.61 0.17 -22.68
C GLY A 52 53.88 0.13 -21.34
N CYS A 53 52.84 0.96 -21.22
CA CYS A 53 52.03 1.09 -20.02
C CYS A 53 50.65 0.47 -20.21
N GLU A 54 50.25 -0.39 -19.29
CA GLU A 54 48.90 -0.96 -19.23
C GLU A 54 48.17 -0.39 -18.01
N ARG A 55 46.91 0.02 -18.19
CA ARG A 55 46.10 0.55 -17.09
C ARG A 55 45.78 -0.56 -16.09
N LEU A 56 45.82 -0.26 -14.79
CA LEU A 56 45.39 -1.18 -13.76
C LEU A 56 43.87 -1.40 -13.82
N PRO A 57 43.37 -2.64 -13.66
CA PRO A 57 41.95 -2.96 -13.86
C PRO A 57 41.02 -2.26 -12.83
N ASP A 58 41.52 -1.99 -11.63
CA ASP A 58 40.74 -1.43 -10.51
C ASP A 58 40.93 0.09 -10.36
N THR A 59 41.09 0.79 -11.48
CA THR A 59 41.32 2.23 -11.50
C THR A 59 40.49 2.97 -12.55
N CYS A 60 40.05 4.18 -12.22
CA CYS A 60 39.50 5.13 -13.17
C CYS A 60 40.53 6.20 -13.49
N VAL A 61 40.56 6.63 -14.76
CA VAL A 61 41.33 7.78 -15.23
C VAL A 61 40.34 8.84 -15.67
N ILE A 62 40.03 9.78 -14.79
CA ILE A 62 38.99 10.80 -14.99
C ILE A 62 39.65 12.17 -15.02
N ASP A 63 39.47 12.91 -16.12
CA ASP A 63 40.12 14.21 -16.36
C ASP A 63 41.65 14.18 -16.15
N ASP A 64 42.30 13.12 -16.67
CA ASP A 64 43.73 12.86 -16.51
C ASP A 64 44.17 12.80 -15.03
N VAL A 65 43.31 12.31 -14.14
CA VAL A 65 43.66 12.01 -12.75
C VAL A 65 43.30 10.56 -12.44
N CYS A 66 44.20 9.89 -11.71
CA CYS A 66 44.01 8.52 -11.28
C CYS A 66 43.14 8.45 -10.01
N PHE A 67 42.15 7.56 -10.02
CA PHE A 67 41.30 7.24 -8.88
C PHE A 67 41.21 5.72 -8.71
N GLU A 68 41.30 5.25 -7.47
CA GLU A 68 41.11 3.84 -7.11
C GLU A 68 39.61 3.48 -7.13
N ASP A 69 39.28 2.20 -7.32
CA ASP A 69 37.91 1.72 -7.18
C ASP A 69 37.30 2.13 -5.83
N GLY A 70 36.13 2.74 -5.86
CA GLY A 70 35.43 3.25 -4.69
C GLY A 70 35.79 4.69 -4.29
N ASP A 71 36.76 5.34 -4.96
CA ASP A 71 37.07 6.76 -4.70
C ASP A 71 35.85 7.64 -5.00
N VAL A 72 35.53 8.57 -4.09
CA VAL A 72 34.41 9.52 -4.22
C VAL A 72 34.86 10.75 -5.00
N ASN A 73 34.04 11.23 -5.93
CA ASN A 73 34.35 12.45 -6.66
C ASN A 73 34.50 13.63 -5.69
N PRO A 74 35.68 14.31 -5.66
CA PRO A 74 35.92 15.42 -4.73
C PRO A 74 35.00 16.64 -4.97
N THR A 75 34.33 16.72 -6.12
CA THR A 75 33.42 17.81 -6.47
C THR A 75 31.93 17.46 -6.28
N ASP A 76 31.56 16.19 -6.32
CA ASP A 76 30.19 15.70 -6.13
C ASP A 76 30.21 14.37 -5.37
N SER A 77 29.89 14.40 -4.07
CA SER A 77 29.88 13.20 -3.23
C SER A 77 28.85 12.15 -3.65
N GLY A 78 27.95 12.47 -4.58
CA GLY A 78 27.02 11.53 -5.20
C GLY A 78 27.59 10.77 -6.38
N GLN A 79 28.89 10.90 -6.66
CA GLN A 79 29.57 10.14 -7.70
C GLN A 79 30.83 9.42 -7.17
N MET A 80 31.19 8.32 -7.81
CA MET A 80 32.28 7.43 -7.39
C MET A 80 32.98 6.82 -8.60
N CYS A 81 34.26 6.50 -8.46
CA CYS A 81 35.00 5.68 -9.42
C CYS A 81 34.55 4.23 -9.26
N LEU A 82 33.99 3.65 -10.34
CA LEU A 82 33.61 2.24 -10.42
C LEU A 82 34.13 1.70 -11.76
N PRO A 83 35.37 1.20 -11.82
CA PRO A 83 36.04 0.78 -13.07
C PRO A 83 35.28 -0.28 -13.86
N ASP A 84 34.51 -1.13 -13.17
CA ASP A 84 33.63 -2.14 -13.77
C ASP A 84 32.52 -1.54 -14.65
N GLU A 85 32.12 -0.29 -14.38
CA GLU A 85 31.08 0.41 -15.13
C GLU A 85 31.65 1.47 -16.07
N SER A 86 32.60 2.27 -15.58
CA SER A 86 33.31 3.24 -16.39
C SER A 86 34.70 3.51 -15.83
N THR A 87 35.66 3.53 -16.72
CA THR A 87 37.07 3.79 -16.39
C THR A 87 37.50 5.20 -16.71
N SER A 88 36.60 6.03 -17.26
CA SER A 88 36.90 7.41 -17.68
C SER A 88 35.86 8.43 -17.27
N GLN A 89 34.81 8.01 -16.55
CA GLN A 89 33.76 8.89 -16.07
C GLN A 89 33.34 8.51 -14.66
N TRP A 90 32.97 9.51 -13.87
CA TRP A 90 32.38 9.31 -12.57
C TRP A 90 31.01 8.63 -12.70
N ILE A 91 30.78 7.61 -11.89
CA ILE A 91 29.49 6.92 -11.83
C ILE A 91 28.64 7.57 -10.75
N ARG A 92 27.41 7.96 -11.11
CA ARG A 92 26.43 8.48 -10.15
C ARG A 92 25.91 7.34 -9.26
N LEU A 93 25.96 7.52 -7.95
CA LEU A 93 25.58 6.51 -6.95
C LEU A 93 24.07 6.43 -6.72
N TYR A 94 23.37 7.54 -6.94
CA TYR A 94 21.92 7.66 -6.74
C TYR A 94 21.33 8.76 -7.65
N PRO A 95 20.05 8.64 -8.05
CA PRO A 95 19.38 9.67 -8.85
C PRO A 95 19.42 11.06 -8.21
N THR A 96 19.65 12.11 -9.00
CA THR A 96 19.47 13.48 -8.50
C THR A 96 17.99 13.82 -8.45
N ILE A 97 17.50 14.22 -7.29
CA ILE A 97 16.07 14.48 -7.06
C ILE A 97 15.81 15.86 -6.47
N THR A 98 14.61 16.37 -6.74
CA THR A 98 13.99 17.49 -6.04
C THR A 98 12.61 17.07 -5.57
N SER A 99 12.20 17.51 -4.38
CA SER A 99 10.87 17.22 -3.83
C SER A 99 10.05 18.49 -3.63
N SER A 100 8.75 18.41 -3.88
CA SER A 100 7.79 19.49 -3.62
C SER A 100 6.49 18.94 -3.05
N LEU A 101 5.89 19.69 -2.12
CA LEU A 101 4.55 19.40 -1.63
C LEU A 101 3.51 20.17 -2.44
N GLU A 102 2.51 19.45 -2.91
CA GLU A 102 1.33 19.99 -3.58
C GLU A 102 0.06 19.59 -2.84
N GLY A 103 -0.92 20.49 -2.81
CA GLY A 103 -2.25 20.21 -2.28
C GLY A 103 -2.79 21.29 -1.34
N PRO A 104 -3.93 21.01 -0.68
CA PRO A 104 -4.71 19.77 -0.79
C PRO A 104 -5.28 19.56 -2.21
N THR A 105 -5.33 18.30 -2.65
CA THR A 105 -6.01 17.89 -3.88
C THR A 105 -7.53 17.79 -3.67
N THR A 106 -8.30 17.53 -4.72
CA THR A 106 -9.77 17.30 -4.63
C THR A 106 -10.14 16.16 -3.69
N ASN A 107 -9.23 15.22 -3.44
CA ASN A 107 -9.45 14.07 -2.55
C ASN A 107 -8.95 14.35 -1.12
N ASN A 108 -8.83 15.62 -0.73
CA ASN A 108 -8.34 16.05 0.58
C ASN A 108 -6.99 15.40 0.97
N SER A 109 -6.10 15.23 -0.02
CA SER A 109 -4.77 14.67 0.20
C SER A 109 -3.68 15.66 -0.20
N ILE A 110 -2.55 15.60 0.50
CA ILE A 110 -1.33 16.31 0.15
C ILE A 110 -0.41 15.33 -0.55
N VAL A 111 0.16 15.74 -1.69
CA VAL A 111 1.02 14.91 -2.52
C VAL A 111 2.45 15.45 -2.46
N CYS A 112 3.39 14.58 -2.10
CA CYS A 112 4.82 14.83 -2.25
C CYS A 112 5.26 14.39 -3.64
N ARG A 113 5.47 15.36 -4.53
CA ARG A 113 6.03 15.12 -5.86
C ARG A 113 7.54 14.99 -5.79
N VAL A 114 8.05 14.01 -6.51
CA VAL A 114 9.48 13.80 -6.69
C VAL A 114 9.78 14.01 -8.16
N SER A 115 10.63 14.98 -8.47
CA SER A 115 11.16 15.18 -9.82
C SER A 115 12.59 14.68 -9.87
N SER A 116 12.90 13.93 -10.92
CA SER A 116 14.21 13.33 -11.18
C SER A 116 14.49 13.43 -12.66
N ASN A 117 15.73 13.79 -13.02
CA ASN A 117 16.20 13.73 -14.40
C ASN A 117 16.71 12.34 -14.79
N ASP A 118 16.66 11.40 -13.85
CA ASP A 118 17.16 10.05 -14.03
C ASP A 118 16.14 9.18 -14.76
N THR A 119 16.55 8.61 -15.89
CA THR A 119 15.73 7.72 -16.72
C THR A 119 15.96 6.24 -16.40
N SER A 120 16.79 5.92 -15.40
CA SER A 120 17.10 4.54 -15.05
C SER A 120 15.87 3.80 -14.54
N PRO A 121 15.56 2.59 -15.08
CA PRO A 121 14.47 1.77 -14.58
C PRO A 121 14.74 1.20 -13.18
N THR A 122 15.99 1.25 -12.69
CA THR A 122 16.35 0.81 -11.34
C THR A 122 16.24 1.93 -10.31
N ALA A 123 16.02 3.18 -10.72
CA ALA A 123 15.84 4.30 -9.79
C ALA A 123 14.58 4.09 -8.93
N ARG A 124 14.69 4.36 -7.64
CA ARG A 124 13.62 4.25 -6.65
C ARG A 124 13.71 5.45 -5.71
N TYR A 125 12.57 5.88 -5.19
CA TYR A 125 12.49 7.00 -4.26
C TYR A 125 11.72 6.58 -3.03
N ARG A 126 12.31 6.81 -1.87
CA ARG A 126 11.66 6.55 -0.59
C ARG A 126 11.17 7.87 -0.02
N VAL A 127 9.88 7.94 0.32
CA VAL A 127 9.25 9.15 0.87
C VAL A 127 8.87 8.92 2.33
N SER A 128 9.25 9.87 3.18
CA SER A 128 8.89 9.92 4.59
C SER A 128 8.29 11.28 4.96
N TRP A 129 7.23 11.26 5.75
CA TRP A 129 6.50 12.47 6.14
C TRP A 129 6.94 12.96 7.52
N TYR A 130 7.02 14.27 7.69
CA TYR A 130 7.43 14.92 8.92
C TYR A 130 6.49 16.09 9.26
N VAL A 131 6.13 16.22 10.53
CA VAL A 131 5.41 17.39 11.06
C VAL A 131 6.31 18.06 12.10
N ASP A 132 6.59 19.35 11.92
CA ASP A 132 7.52 20.11 12.78
C ASP A 132 8.88 19.41 12.95
N ASN A 133 9.40 18.86 11.84
CA ASN A 133 10.64 18.07 11.78
C ASN A 133 10.64 16.79 12.63
N HIS A 134 9.48 16.32 13.10
CA HIS A 134 9.32 15.01 13.74
C HIS A 134 8.71 14.01 12.76
N PRO A 135 9.23 12.78 12.68
CA PRO A 135 8.69 11.77 11.78
C PRO A 135 7.23 11.48 12.12
N TYR A 136 6.36 11.53 11.12
CA TYR A 136 4.94 11.27 11.29
C TYR A 136 4.71 9.75 11.40
N PRO A 137 4.34 9.22 12.59
CA PRO A 137 4.61 7.84 12.98
C PRO A 137 3.65 6.78 12.43
N ARG A 138 2.72 7.15 11.53
CA ARG A 138 1.64 6.26 11.07
C ARG A 138 1.73 5.82 9.63
N GLN A 139 2.75 6.23 8.88
CA GLN A 139 2.88 5.77 7.50
C GLN A 139 4.16 4.97 7.30
N GLU A 140 3.97 3.77 6.75
CA GLU A 140 5.05 3.00 6.17
C GLU A 140 5.75 3.88 5.11
N GLU A 141 7.07 3.75 5.02
CA GLU A 141 7.82 4.48 4.01
C GLU A 141 7.33 4.06 2.62
N PHE A 142 6.97 5.03 1.78
CA PHE A 142 6.51 4.74 0.43
C PHE A 142 7.70 4.63 -0.50
N ILE A 143 7.79 3.53 -1.25
CA ILE A 143 8.76 3.38 -2.33
C ILE A 143 8.02 3.61 -3.64
N ILE A 144 8.35 4.71 -4.32
CA ILE A 144 7.78 5.05 -5.63
C ILE A 144 8.81 4.81 -6.75
N SER A 145 8.30 4.44 -7.93
CA SER A 145 9.09 4.25 -9.14
C SER A 145 9.22 5.57 -9.92
N PRO A 146 10.16 5.69 -10.87
CA PRO A 146 10.28 6.87 -11.72
C PRO A 146 9.01 7.08 -12.55
N GLY A 147 8.43 8.27 -12.44
CA GLY A 147 7.17 8.61 -13.07
C GLY A 147 6.58 9.91 -12.53
N PRO A 148 5.43 10.35 -13.05
CA PRO A 148 4.73 11.56 -12.58
C PRO A 148 4.06 11.37 -11.20
N GLU A 149 4.11 10.16 -10.66
CA GLU A 149 3.45 9.77 -9.41
C GLU A 149 4.21 10.34 -8.20
N GLY A 150 3.45 10.87 -7.25
CA GLY A 150 3.94 11.31 -5.95
C GLY A 150 3.37 10.43 -4.84
N ALA A 151 4.00 10.45 -3.67
CA ALA A 151 3.41 9.85 -2.48
C ALA A 151 2.33 10.77 -1.92
N SER A 152 1.16 10.25 -1.55
CA SER A 152 0.07 11.05 -0.99
C SER A 152 -0.19 10.70 0.48
N VAL A 153 -0.61 11.71 1.25
CA VAL A 153 -1.10 11.56 2.62
C VAL A 153 -2.46 12.24 2.74
N ASP A 154 -3.41 11.55 3.38
CA ASP A 154 -4.74 12.09 3.66
C ASP A 154 -4.66 13.14 4.77
N VAL A 155 -5.22 14.33 4.53
CA VAL A 155 -5.21 15.44 5.49
C VAL A 155 -5.97 15.08 6.77
N SER A 156 -6.98 14.22 6.70
CA SER A 156 -7.77 13.77 7.87
C SER A 156 -6.94 12.99 8.90
N HIS A 157 -5.81 12.42 8.49
CA HIS A 157 -4.90 11.71 9.39
C HIS A 157 -3.85 12.65 10.00
N LEU A 158 -3.63 13.83 9.42
CA LEU A 158 -2.63 14.77 9.89
C LEU A 158 -3.11 15.50 11.16
N PRO A 159 -2.18 15.97 12.01
CA PRO A 159 -2.55 16.85 13.13
C PRO A 159 -3.15 18.16 12.60
N SER A 160 -3.99 18.80 13.41
CA SER A 160 -4.68 20.04 13.04
C SER A 160 -3.76 21.25 12.85
N ALA A 161 -2.51 21.18 13.33
CA ALA A 161 -1.50 22.22 13.20
C ALA A 161 -0.10 21.61 13.08
N GLY A 162 0.84 22.41 12.55
CA GLY A 162 2.24 22.06 12.36
C GLY A 162 2.71 22.28 10.93
N MET A 163 4.02 22.27 10.73
CA MET A 163 4.64 22.37 9.40
C MET A 163 4.86 20.98 8.83
N LEU A 164 4.05 20.58 7.85
CA LEU A 164 4.23 19.35 7.10
C LEU A 164 5.36 19.50 6.10
N THR A 165 6.29 18.55 6.09
CA THR A 165 7.36 18.40 5.09
C THR A 165 7.43 16.94 4.66
N CYS A 166 7.86 16.67 3.43
CA CYS A 166 8.30 15.33 3.03
C CYS A 166 9.82 15.33 2.83
N LYS A 167 10.47 14.27 3.32
CA LYS A 167 11.86 13.96 3.02
C LYS A 167 11.89 12.80 2.05
N VAL A 168 12.74 12.93 1.04
CA VAL A 168 12.86 11.94 -0.02
C VAL A 168 14.32 11.57 -0.20
N HIS A 169 14.65 10.28 -0.17
CA HIS A 169 15.95 9.79 -0.63
C HIS A 169 15.77 8.89 -1.85
N SER A 170 16.65 9.08 -2.83
CA SER A 170 16.71 8.26 -4.03
C SER A 170 17.75 7.16 -3.87
N PHE A 171 17.57 6.06 -4.57
CA PHE A 171 18.57 4.99 -4.67
C PHE A 171 18.33 4.19 -5.94
N TYR A 172 19.35 3.50 -6.44
CA TYR A 172 19.13 2.45 -7.43
C TYR A 172 18.90 1.11 -6.74
N SER A 173 17.91 0.34 -7.21
CA SER A 173 17.48 -0.92 -6.58
C SER A 173 18.56 -2.02 -6.59
N ASP A 174 19.49 -1.93 -7.53
CA ASP A 174 20.66 -2.80 -7.70
C ASP A 174 21.83 -2.41 -6.79
N ARG A 175 22.03 -1.11 -6.51
CA ARG A 175 23.15 -0.62 -5.68
C ARG A 175 22.81 -0.37 -4.21
N ARG A 176 21.54 -0.07 -3.90
CA ARG A 176 21.03 0.18 -2.54
C ARG A 176 21.77 1.24 -1.71
N LEU A 177 22.49 2.14 -2.35
CA LEU A 177 23.10 3.30 -1.71
C LEU A 177 22.10 4.46 -1.71
N PRO A 178 21.58 4.89 -0.55
CA PRO A 178 20.64 6.00 -0.47
C PRO A 178 21.33 7.35 -0.68
N SER A 179 20.66 8.26 -1.37
CA SER A 179 21.05 9.67 -1.44
C SER A 179 20.90 10.37 -0.09
N PRO A 180 21.54 11.54 0.09
CA PRO A 180 21.09 12.51 1.07
C PRO A 180 19.62 12.87 0.90
N ASP A 181 18.98 13.31 1.99
CA ASP A 181 17.57 13.70 1.99
C ASP A 181 17.34 14.97 1.14
N ALA A 182 16.44 14.87 0.16
CA ALA A 182 15.79 16.02 -0.47
C ALA A 182 14.54 16.40 0.34
N VAL A 183 14.59 17.54 1.02
CA VAL A 183 13.48 18.05 1.82
C VAL A 183 12.62 18.99 0.99
N SER A 184 11.30 18.75 0.99
CA SER A 184 10.35 19.58 0.27
C SER A 184 10.18 20.98 0.88
N ASN A 185 9.47 21.85 0.18
CA ASN A 185 8.84 23.00 0.83
C ASN A 185 7.91 22.54 1.97
N GLY A 186 7.82 23.34 3.03
CA GLY A 186 6.90 23.11 4.14
C GLY A 186 5.51 23.65 3.86
N VAL A 187 4.47 22.95 4.34
CA VAL A 187 3.09 23.40 4.29
C VAL A 187 2.53 23.51 5.72
N ASP A 188 2.01 24.69 6.06
CA ASP A 188 1.41 24.94 7.37
C ASP A 188 -0.01 24.35 7.44
N LEU A 189 -0.16 23.28 8.22
CA LEU A 189 -1.41 22.54 8.41
C LEU A 189 -2.51 23.39 9.05
N GLY A 190 -2.15 24.39 9.87
CA GLY A 190 -3.11 25.30 10.47
C GLY A 190 -3.85 26.15 9.44
N ARG A 191 -3.24 26.37 8.27
CA ARG A 191 -3.88 27.09 7.15
C ARG A 191 -4.74 26.19 6.27
N ILE A 192 -4.45 24.89 6.23
CA ILE A 192 -5.19 23.91 5.42
C ILE A 192 -6.54 23.58 6.06
N SER A 193 -6.58 23.44 7.39
CA SER A 193 -7.82 23.12 8.12
C SER A 193 -8.94 24.12 7.88
N VAL A 194 -8.60 25.38 7.58
CA VAL A 194 -9.58 26.46 7.31
C VAL A 194 -10.17 26.36 5.90
N MET A 195 -9.49 25.70 4.97
CA MET A 195 -9.98 25.54 3.59
C MET A 195 -10.87 24.32 3.43
N ALA A 196 -10.58 23.22 4.12
CA ALA A 196 -11.37 21.98 4.04
C ALA A 196 -12.82 22.19 4.54
N GLU A 197 -13.01 22.98 5.59
CA GLU A 197 -14.33 23.29 6.14
C GLU A 197 -15.22 24.13 5.20
N LYS A 198 -14.64 24.73 4.15
CA LYS A 198 -15.35 25.64 3.24
C LYS A 198 -15.73 25.03 1.88
N VAL A 199 -15.37 23.76 1.62
CA VAL A 199 -15.52 23.15 0.28
C VAL A 199 -16.59 22.05 0.20
N ASP A 200 -17.22 21.66 1.31
CA ASP A 200 -18.30 20.68 1.25
C ASP A 200 -19.63 21.29 0.76
N THR A 201 -20.02 20.86 -0.44
CA THR A 201 -21.35 20.89 -1.08
C THR A 201 -21.88 22.23 -1.58
N VAL A 202 -21.47 22.60 -2.80
CA VAL A 202 -22.42 23.12 -3.79
C VAL A 202 -22.46 22.12 -4.93
N ASP A 203 -23.19 21.02 -4.75
CA ASP A 203 -23.87 20.42 -5.89
C ASP A 203 -24.86 21.46 -6.43
N GLU A 204 -25.01 21.51 -7.75
CA GLU A 204 -25.81 22.49 -8.49
C GLU A 204 -27.26 22.58 -7.98
N PHE A 205 -27.50 23.39 -6.96
CA PHE A 205 -28.81 23.94 -6.64
C PHE A 205 -28.85 25.37 -7.16
N PHE A 206 -29.71 25.63 -8.12
CA PHE A 206 -30.04 26.99 -8.53
C PHE A 206 -30.93 27.60 -7.44
N PHE A 207 -30.36 28.48 -6.63
CA PHE A 207 -31.15 29.28 -5.70
C PHE A 207 -31.64 30.53 -6.42
N VAL A 208 -32.95 30.64 -6.62
CA VAL A 208 -33.58 31.89 -7.06
C VAL A 208 -34.25 32.51 -5.83
N GLU A 209 -33.69 33.62 -5.36
CA GLU A 209 -34.22 34.35 -4.21
C GLU A 209 -35.19 35.43 -4.70
N HIS A 210 -36.48 35.26 -4.40
CA HIS A 210 -37.51 36.22 -4.77
C HIS A 210 -37.81 37.15 -3.59
N HIS A 211 -37.44 38.42 -3.73
CA HIS A 211 -37.82 39.46 -2.79
C HIS A 211 -39.08 40.18 -3.26
N THR A 212 -40.22 39.82 -2.69
CA THR A 212 -41.44 40.63 -2.75
C THR A 212 -41.81 41.10 -1.35
N ALA A 213 -42.23 42.36 -1.25
CA ALA A 213 -42.40 43.11 -0.01
C ALA A 213 -43.13 42.30 1.10
N GLY A 214 -42.34 41.74 2.02
CA GLY A 214 -42.82 41.16 3.27
C GLY A 214 -42.56 39.66 3.48
N GLU A 215 -42.13 38.91 2.46
CA GLU A 215 -41.98 37.46 2.57
C GLU A 215 -40.74 36.95 1.82
N ILE A 216 -39.96 36.08 2.46
CA ILE A 216 -38.80 35.40 1.85
C ILE A 216 -39.24 33.96 1.59
N SER A 217 -39.38 33.61 0.32
CA SER A 217 -39.56 32.22 -0.11
C SER A 217 -38.29 31.73 -0.79
N LYS A 218 -37.95 30.46 -0.54
CA LYS A 218 -36.81 29.80 -1.19
C LYS A 218 -37.33 28.68 -2.06
N GLU A 219 -37.06 28.77 -3.35
CA GLU A 219 -37.35 27.71 -4.30
C GLU A 219 -36.10 26.83 -4.44
N ILE A 220 -36.28 25.53 -4.24
CA ILE A 220 -35.25 24.52 -4.43
C ILE A 220 -35.71 23.65 -5.59
N THR A 221 -34.92 23.62 -6.66
CA THR A 221 -35.15 22.76 -7.81
C THR A 221 -34.16 21.60 -7.77
N ASP A 222 -34.66 20.38 -7.79
CA ASP A 222 -33.81 19.18 -7.85
C ASP A 222 -33.24 18.96 -9.27
N SER A 223 -32.31 18.02 -9.39
CA SER A 223 -31.69 17.64 -10.66
C SER A 223 -32.67 17.02 -11.68
N ALA A 224 -33.91 16.72 -11.28
CA ALA A 224 -34.98 16.26 -12.16
C ALA A 224 -35.90 17.40 -12.64
N GLY A 225 -35.62 18.66 -12.24
CA GLY A 225 -36.40 19.83 -12.61
C GLY A 225 -37.66 20.02 -11.77
N THR A 226 -37.76 19.33 -10.63
CA THR A 226 -38.90 19.47 -9.71
C THR A 226 -38.60 20.59 -8.72
N SER A 227 -39.38 21.66 -8.76
CA SER A 227 -39.27 22.76 -7.81
C SER A 227 -40.19 22.59 -6.60
N GLN A 228 -39.65 22.77 -5.40
CA GLN A 228 -40.43 23.03 -4.19
C GLN A 228 -40.15 24.43 -3.65
N VAL A 229 -41.22 25.17 -3.39
CA VAL A 229 -41.16 26.48 -2.73
C VAL A 229 -41.40 26.27 -1.25
N ILE A 230 -40.38 26.52 -0.44
CA ILE A 230 -40.50 26.47 1.02
C ILE A 230 -40.78 27.89 1.51
N THR A 231 -41.95 28.08 2.12
CA THR A 231 -42.32 29.33 2.78
C THR A 231 -41.99 29.25 4.27
N THR A 232 -41.72 30.41 4.88
CA THR A 232 -41.41 30.53 6.31
C THR A 232 -42.50 29.99 7.25
N ASP A 233 -43.73 29.88 6.78
CA ASP A 233 -44.85 29.35 7.57
C ASP A 233 -44.85 27.82 7.65
N TYR A 234 -44.38 27.12 6.62
CA TYR A 234 -44.28 25.65 6.63
C TYR A 234 -43.30 25.14 7.70
N LEU A 235 -42.26 25.92 8.01
CA LEU A 235 -41.26 25.58 9.03
C LEU A 235 -41.75 25.82 10.46
N LYS A 236 -42.73 26.71 10.67
CA LYS A 236 -43.31 26.98 12.00
C LYS A 236 -44.27 25.88 12.45
N ASP A 237 -45.01 25.29 11.53
CA ASP A 237 -46.06 24.32 11.87
C ASP A 237 -45.53 22.91 12.18
N HIS A 238 -44.26 22.60 11.86
CA HIS A 238 -43.69 21.26 12.03
C HIS A 238 -42.59 21.15 13.10
N TYR A 239 -42.22 22.26 13.75
CA TYR A 239 -41.25 22.29 14.84
C TYR A 239 -41.79 23.13 16.01
N HIS A 240 -42.55 22.47 16.89
CA HIS A 240 -42.85 22.99 18.23
C HIS A 240 -41.96 22.25 19.25
N ASP A 241 -41.00 22.97 19.83
CA ASP A 241 -40.44 22.60 21.13
C ASP A 241 -40.71 23.75 22.12
N ASP A 242 -41.19 23.38 23.31
CA ASP A 242 -41.58 24.26 24.40
C ASP A 242 -40.32 24.75 25.12
N LYS A 243 -39.59 25.72 24.53
CA LYS A 243 -38.77 26.71 25.24
C LYS A 243 -38.22 27.74 24.27
N GLY A 244 -38.46 29.01 24.60
CA GLY A 244 -38.08 30.15 23.77
C GLY A 244 -36.59 30.25 23.47
N ALA A 245 -36.32 30.85 22.30
CA ALA A 245 -35.05 31.18 21.65
C ALA A 245 -34.41 30.06 20.81
N LEU A 246 -34.78 30.02 19.52
CA LEU A 246 -34.04 29.34 18.46
C LEU A 246 -32.76 30.13 18.12
N GLU A 247 -31.60 29.63 18.53
CA GLU A 247 -30.36 29.77 17.74
C GLU A 247 -30.26 28.53 16.85
N CYS A 248 -30.33 28.72 15.52
CA CYS A 248 -30.13 27.63 14.57
C CYS A 248 -28.69 27.11 14.65
N ARG A 249 -28.51 25.89 15.20
CA ARG A 249 -27.29 25.09 14.98
C ARG A 249 -27.65 23.81 14.22
N ASN A 250 -26.91 23.61 13.13
CA ASN A 250 -26.99 22.52 12.18
C ASN A 250 -26.97 21.13 12.84
N HIS A 251 -27.94 20.28 12.50
CA HIS A 251 -27.80 18.84 12.61
C HIS A 251 -27.94 18.22 11.22
N THR A 252 -26.94 17.44 10.83
CA THR A 252 -26.88 16.67 9.58
C THR A 252 -27.19 15.21 9.89
N VAL A 253 -28.01 14.57 9.05
CA VAL A 253 -28.35 13.13 9.11
C VAL A 253 -27.57 12.39 8.03
N TYR A 254 -26.88 11.30 8.40
CA TYR A 254 -26.13 10.45 7.46
C TYR A 254 -26.96 9.22 7.06
N LEU A 255 -27.00 8.92 5.76
CA LEU A 255 -27.41 7.62 5.21
C LEU A 255 -26.19 6.99 4.54
N GLU A 256 -25.62 5.98 5.18
CA GLU A 256 -24.45 5.26 4.66
C GLU A 256 -24.91 4.04 3.85
N LYS A 257 -24.53 3.98 2.58
CA LYS A 257 -24.80 2.85 1.68
C LYS A 257 -23.49 2.13 1.42
N TYR A 258 -23.28 1.02 2.11
CA TYR A 258 -22.09 0.18 1.96
C TYR A 258 -22.12 -0.56 0.60
N SER A 259 -21.09 -0.36 -0.22
CA SER A 259 -20.82 -1.17 -1.42
C SER A 259 -19.36 -1.63 -1.33
N PRO A 260 -19.07 -2.95 -1.37
CA PRO A 260 -17.70 -3.43 -1.30
C PRO A 260 -17.02 -3.23 -2.67
N SER A 261 -16.22 -2.17 -2.80
CA SER A 261 -15.38 -1.94 -3.96
C SER A 261 -14.11 -2.80 -3.85
N ALA A 262 -13.94 -3.70 -4.81
CA ALA A 262 -12.61 -4.21 -5.14
C ALA A 262 -11.75 -3.01 -5.54
N ALA A 263 -10.70 -2.71 -4.78
CA ALA A 263 -9.73 -1.69 -5.18
C ALA A 263 -9.16 -2.08 -6.56
N ALA A 264 -9.47 -1.27 -7.58
CA ALA A 264 -8.90 -1.44 -8.90
C ALA A 264 -7.39 -1.21 -8.79
N LEU A 265 -6.62 -2.30 -8.86
CA LEU A 265 -5.16 -2.23 -8.92
C LEU A 265 -4.74 -1.59 -10.25
N ASP A 266 -3.71 -0.75 -10.19
CA ASP A 266 -3.08 -0.12 -11.35
C ASP A 266 -2.64 -1.19 -12.38
N PRO A 267 -3.07 -1.09 -13.65
CA PRO A 267 -2.68 -2.04 -14.70
C PRO A 267 -1.16 -2.15 -14.94
N GLY A 268 -0.34 -1.21 -14.45
CA GLY A 268 1.13 -1.26 -14.55
C GLY A 268 1.84 -2.28 -13.64
N LEU A 269 1.19 -2.80 -12.59
CA LEU A 269 1.80 -3.71 -11.61
C LEU A 269 1.61 -5.21 -11.92
N HIS A 270 1.02 -5.54 -13.06
CA HIS A 270 0.83 -6.93 -13.49
C HIS A 270 2.18 -7.66 -13.66
N GLY A 271 2.46 -8.64 -12.79
CA GLY A 271 3.62 -9.54 -12.89
C GLY A 271 4.65 -9.45 -11.75
N PHE A 272 4.50 -8.53 -10.79
CA PHE A 272 5.39 -8.46 -9.62
C PHE A 272 4.98 -9.39 -8.48
N TYR A 273 3.69 -9.72 -8.38
CA TYR A 273 3.12 -10.64 -7.40
C TYR A 273 1.84 -11.30 -7.95
N PRO A 274 1.42 -12.45 -7.40
CA PRO A 274 0.17 -13.11 -7.78
C PRO A 274 -1.06 -12.23 -7.54
N LEU A 275 -1.99 -12.20 -8.49
CA LEU A 275 -3.32 -11.60 -8.25
C LEU A 275 -4.12 -12.55 -7.35
N ILE A 276 -4.70 -12.01 -6.27
CA ILE A 276 -5.44 -12.79 -5.27
C ILE A 276 -6.78 -12.15 -4.96
N THR A 277 -7.73 -12.98 -4.53
CA THR A 277 -8.91 -12.59 -3.78
C THR A 277 -8.97 -13.39 -2.48
N THR A 278 -9.67 -12.89 -1.47
CA THR A 278 -9.79 -13.59 -0.19
C THR A 278 -11.23 -13.65 0.29
N SER A 279 -11.60 -14.78 0.88
CA SER A 279 -12.87 -14.99 1.57
C SER A 279 -12.61 -15.56 2.96
N LEU A 280 -13.44 -15.16 3.92
CA LEU A 280 -13.43 -15.72 5.27
C LEU A 280 -14.64 -16.64 5.41
N GLU A 281 -14.38 -17.92 5.66
CA GLU A 281 -15.40 -18.96 5.78
C GLU A 281 -15.36 -19.58 7.17
N GLY A 282 -16.52 -19.98 7.69
CA GLY A 282 -16.64 -20.67 8.98
C GLY A 282 -17.91 -20.27 9.74
N PRO A 283 -18.11 -20.86 10.93
CA PRO A 283 -17.27 -21.89 11.55
C PRO A 283 -17.32 -23.23 10.79
N THR A 284 -16.18 -23.91 10.66
CA THR A 284 -16.11 -25.30 10.13
C THR A 284 -16.51 -26.32 11.20
N VAL A 285 -16.68 -27.60 10.82
CA VAL A 285 -16.92 -28.73 11.76
C VAL A 285 -15.87 -28.85 12.89
N ASN A 286 -14.65 -28.36 12.68
CA ASN A 286 -13.59 -28.34 13.69
C ASN A 286 -13.57 -27.07 14.54
N ASN A 287 -14.67 -26.31 14.57
CA ASN A 287 -14.79 -25.02 15.26
C ASN A 287 -13.66 -24.03 14.89
N SER A 288 -13.39 -23.91 13.60
CA SER A 288 -12.34 -23.01 13.06
C SER A 288 -12.90 -22.07 12.00
N MET A 289 -12.36 -20.86 11.92
CA MET A 289 -12.52 -19.92 10.82
C MET A 289 -11.40 -20.15 9.82
N VAL A 290 -11.71 -20.20 8.52
CA VAL A 290 -10.74 -20.45 7.44
C VAL A 290 -10.70 -19.24 6.51
N CYS A 291 -9.55 -18.59 6.44
CA CYS A 291 -9.27 -17.57 5.44
C CYS A 291 -8.80 -18.25 4.15
N ARG A 292 -9.64 -18.27 3.11
CA ARG A 292 -9.28 -18.79 1.80
C ARG A 292 -8.64 -17.71 0.93
N VAL A 293 -7.62 -18.13 0.18
CA VAL A 293 -6.95 -17.30 -0.81
C VAL A 293 -7.22 -17.92 -2.17
N ASN A 294 -7.98 -17.23 -3.01
CA ASN A 294 -8.25 -17.68 -4.37
C ASN A 294 -7.30 -16.94 -5.32
N THR A 295 -6.57 -17.69 -6.13
CA THR A 295 -5.58 -17.16 -7.07
C THR A 295 -5.54 -18.05 -8.31
N ASN A 296 -5.31 -17.42 -9.47
CA ASN A 296 -5.10 -18.13 -10.73
C ASN A 296 -3.61 -18.37 -11.00
N ASP A 297 -2.73 -17.91 -10.11
CA ASP A 297 -1.30 -18.07 -10.25
C ASP A 297 -0.86 -19.47 -9.84
N THR A 298 -0.30 -20.22 -10.80
CA THR A 298 0.17 -21.59 -10.63
C THR A 298 1.69 -21.66 -10.39
N SER A 299 2.37 -20.52 -10.26
CA SER A 299 3.81 -20.48 -10.04
C SER A 299 4.18 -21.20 -8.74
N PRO A 300 5.15 -22.13 -8.75
CA PRO A 300 5.60 -22.83 -7.55
C PRO A 300 6.30 -21.90 -6.54
N THR A 301 6.69 -20.69 -6.95
CA THR A 301 7.28 -19.69 -6.06
C THR A 301 6.23 -18.76 -5.45
N ALA A 302 4.97 -18.78 -5.88
CA ALA A 302 3.94 -17.94 -5.28
C ALA A 302 3.71 -18.32 -3.80
N ARG A 303 3.60 -17.32 -2.95
CA ARG A 303 3.39 -17.45 -1.50
C ARG A 303 2.37 -16.42 -1.05
N TYR A 304 1.57 -16.77 -0.04
CA TYR A 304 0.53 -15.90 0.50
C TYR A 304 0.71 -15.78 1.99
N ARG A 305 0.81 -14.54 2.47
CA ARG A 305 0.95 -14.23 3.88
C ARG A 305 -0.42 -13.81 4.41
N VAL A 306 -0.93 -14.57 5.38
CA VAL A 306 -2.24 -14.31 6.02
C VAL A 306 -2.03 -13.78 7.43
N SER A 307 -2.71 -12.68 7.74
CA SER A 307 -2.71 -12.03 9.05
C SER A 307 -4.16 -11.84 9.51
N TRP A 308 -4.43 -12.13 10.77
CA TRP A 308 -5.77 -12.02 11.37
C TRP A 308 -5.93 -10.69 12.09
N TYR A 309 -7.12 -10.10 11.99
CA TYR A 309 -7.47 -8.83 12.62
C TYR A 309 -8.81 -8.95 13.34
N LEU A 310 -8.90 -8.38 14.53
CA LEU A 310 -10.11 -8.28 15.32
C LEU A 310 -10.37 -6.81 15.62
N ASP A 311 -11.55 -6.30 15.22
CA ASP A 311 -11.92 -4.89 15.34
C ASP A 311 -10.83 -3.97 14.76
N ASP A 312 -10.37 -4.31 13.55
CA ASP A 312 -9.29 -3.66 12.80
C ASP A 312 -7.91 -3.62 13.48
N LYS A 313 -7.73 -4.33 14.60
CA LYS A 313 -6.44 -4.46 15.28
C LYS A 313 -5.81 -5.83 14.97
N PRO A 314 -4.48 -5.91 14.76
CA PRO A 314 -3.81 -7.18 14.55
C PRO A 314 -4.11 -8.13 15.72
N TYR A 315 -4.57 -9.34 15.41
CA TYR A 315 -4.89 -10.32 16.43
C TYR A 315 -3.60 -10.84 17.07
N PRO A 316 -3.37 -10.58 18.37
CA PRO A 316 -2.08 -10.87 19.00
C PRO A 316 -1.82 -12.37 19.10
N ARG A 317 -0.54 -12.76 18.99
CA ARG A 317 0.00 -14.13 19.16
C ARG A 317 -0.18 -15.12 18.00
N GLN A 318 -0.65 -14.68 16.84
CA GLN A 318 -0.60 -15.52 15.64
C GLN A 318 0.60 -15.10 14.80
N GLU A 319 1.55 -16.01 14.63
CA GLU A 319 2.58 -15.86 13.59
C GLU A 319 1.88 -15.77 12.23
N GLU A 320 2.41 -14.93 11.33
CA GLU A 320 1.84 -14.82 9.99
C GLU A 320 1.98 -16.16 9.26
N PHE A 321 0.86 -16.68 8.74
CA PHE A 321 0.88 -17.96 8.04
C PHE A 321 1.32 -17.74 6.60
N ILE A 322 2.29 -18.53 6.15
CA ILE A 322 2.72 -18.54 4.75
C ILE A 322 2.12 -19.78 4.08
N ILE A 323 1.18 -19.55 3.16
CA ILE A 323 0.51 -20.60 2.38
C ILE A 323 1.20 -20.74 1.02
N SER A 324 1.33 -21.98 0.54
CA SER A 324 1.82 -22.31 -0.81
C SER A 324 0.67 -22.35 -1.83
N PRO A 325 0.95 -22.29 -3.15
CA PRO A 325 -0.07 -22.31 -4.18
C PRO A 325 -0.87 -23.62 -4.13
N GLY A 326 -2.19 -23.51 -4.13
CA GLY A 326 -3.12 -24.64 -4.01
C GLY A 326 -4.41 -24.25 -3.28
N PRO A 327 -5.39 -25.17 -3.16
CA PRO A 327 -6.67 -24.93 -2.48
C PRO A 327 -6.52 -24.92 -0.95
N GLN A 328 -5.57 -24.15 -0.43
CA GLN A 328 -5.24 -24.06 0.99
C GLN A 328 -5.74 -22.73 1.56
N GLY A 329 -6.24 -22.78 2.79
CA GLY A 329 -6.58 -21.62 3.59
C GLY A 329 -5.84 -21.65 4.93
N ALA A 330 -5.67 -20.50 5.55
CA ALA A 330 -5.20 -20.44 6.93
C ALA A 330 -6.40 -20.64 7.87
N SER A 331 -6.30 -21.53 8.85
CA SER A 331 -7.36 -21.75 9.83
C SER A 331 -7.01 -21.13 11.18
N LEU A 332 -8.01 -20.53 11.83
CA LEU A 332 -7.94 -19.97 13.17
C LEU A 332 -9.02 -20.64 14.03
N ASN A 333 -8.64 -21.21 15.18
CA ASN A 333 -9.58 -21.87 16.06
C ASN A 333 -10.46 -20.83 16.77
N LEU A 334 -11.79 -21.02 16.78
CA LEU A 334 -12.70 -20.10 17.48
C LEU A 334 -12.46 -20.11 19.00
N ALA A 335 -11.95 -21.21 19.56
CA ALA A 335 -11.61 -21.28 20.98
C ALA A 335 -10.49 -20.30 21.39
N ASP A 336 -9.66 -19.89 20.42
CA ASP A 336 -8.59 -18.92 20.65
C ASP A 336 -9.08 -17.48 20.53
N LEU A 337 -10.32 -17.24 20.08
CA LEU A 337 -10.91 -15.92 19.84
C LEU A 337 -11.79 -15.46 21.02
N PRO A 338 -11.96 -14.14 21.23
CA PRO A 338 -12.96 -13.63 22.17
C PRO A 338 -14.38 -13.92 21.69
N MET A 339 -15.34 -13.84 22.62
CA MET A 339 -16.75 -14.19 22.34
C MET A 339 -17.45 -13.22 21.36
N SER A 340 -16.93 -12.01 21.17
CA SER A 340 -17.49 -10.97 20.30
C SER A 340 -16.40 -10.15 19.61
N GLY A 341 -16.75 -9.50 18.51
CA GLY A 341 -15.88 -8.63 17.71
C GLY A 341 -15.95 -8.96 16.23
N MET A 342 -15.44 -8.06 15.40
CA MET A 342 -15.42 -8.20 13.94
C MET A 342 -14.10 -8.83 13.50
N LEU A 343 -14.15 -10.10 13.12
CA LEU A 343 -12.99 -10.83 12.61
C LEU A 343 -12.83 -10.56 11.11
N THR A 344 -11.63 -10.14 10.71
CA THR A 344 -11.21 -10.04 9.31
C THR A 344 -9.90 -10.79 9.10
N CYS A 345 -9.69 -11.36 7.92
CA CYS A 345 -8.36 -11.80 7.50
C CYS A 345 -7.82 -10.87 6.41
N LYS A 346 -6.55 -10.48 6.54
CA LYS A 346 -5.83 -9.69 5.54
C LYS A 346 -4.76 -10.56 4.91
N VAL A 347 -4.71 -10.56 3.59
CA VAL A 347 -3.80 -11.40 2.81
C VAL A 347 -2.97 -10.53 1.88
N ARG A 348 -1.68 -10.82 1.78
CA ARG A 348 -0.81 -10.30 0.72
C ARG A 348 -0.03 -11.41 0.04
N SER A 349 0.19 -11.29 -1.27
CA SER A 349 0.93 -12.25 -2.07
C SER A 349 2.36 -11.79 -2.34
N PHE A 350 3.27 -12.74 -2.56
CA PHE A 350 4.63 -12.48 -3.02
C PHE A 350 5.16 -13.74 -3.72
N TYR A 351 6.25 -13.61 -4.48
CA TYR A 351 6.98 -14.78 -4.97
C TYR A 351 8.19 -15.03 -4.07
N SER A 352 8.49 -16.26 -3.66
CA SER A 352 9.58 -16.58 -2.74
C SER A 352 10.98 -16.25 -3.28
N ASP A 353 11.12 -16.21 -4.61
CA ASP A 353 12.34 -15.79 -5.31
C ASP A 353 12.46 -14.26 -5.44
N ARG A 354 11.44 -13.51 -5.01
CA ARG A 354 11.39 -12.04 -5.07
C ARG A 354 11.05 -11.47 -3.69
N ARG A 355 11.47 -10.24 -3.40
CA ARG A 355 11.16 -9.55 -2.12
C ARG A 355 10.08 -8.48 -2.25
N HIS A 356 9.20 -8.61 -3.22
CA HIS A 356 8.09 -7.68 -3.45
C HIS A 356 6.79 -8.30 -2.94
N TYR A 357 6.07 -7.54 -2.13
CA TYR A 357 4.77 -7.93 -1.58
C TYR A 357 3.67 -7.15 -2.27
N SER A 358 2.52 -7.78 -2.50
CA SER A 358 1.30 -7.06 -2.85
C SER A 358 0.84 -6.19 -1.67
N PRO A 359 0.00 -5.16 -1.93
CA PRO A 359 -0.84 -4.58 -0.90
C PRO A 359 -1.70 -5.66 -0.21
N TYR A 360 -2.12 -5.38 1.02
CA TYR A 360 -3.06 -6.25 1.73
C TYR A 360 -4.46 -6.15 1.13
N ILE A 361 -5.10 -7.30 0.94
CA ILE A 361 -6.52 -7.43 0.61
C ILE A 361 -7.22 -8.02 1.83
N ALA A 362 -8.27 -7.36 2.30
CA ALA A 362 -9.07 -7.81 3.44
C ALA A 362 -10.29 -8.62 2.97
N SER A 363 -10.65 -9.66 3.74
CA SER A 363 -11.93 -10.33 3.61
C SER A 363 -13.08 -9.42 4.06
N GLN A 364 -14.31 -9.80 3.75
CA GLN A 364 -15.47 -9.26 4.45
C GLN A 364 -15.38 -9.60 5.95
N PRO A 365 -15.77 -8.67 6.85
CA PRO A 365 -15.76 -8.92 8.28
C PRO A 365 -16.86 -9.90 8.68
N VAL A 366 -16.56 -10.75 9.67
CA VAL A 366 -17.50 -11.70 10.28
C VAL A 366 -17.67 -11.35 11.76
N ASP A 367 -18.92 -11.19 12.20
CA ASP A 367 -19.23 -10.97 13.61
C ASP A 367 -19.10 -12.29 14.39
N LEU A 368 -18.18 -12.34 15.35
CA LEU A 368 -17.91 -13.51 16.19
C LEU A 368 -19.07 -13.87 17.11
N ALA A 369 -19.92 -12.92 17.50
CA ALA A 369 -21.11 -13.22 18.29
C ALA A 369 -22.07 -14.10 17.48
N MET A 370 -22.21 -13.83 16.17
CA MET A 370 -23.02 -14.63 15.27
C MET A 370 -22.35 -15.97 14.94
N ALA A 371 -21.03 -15.99 14.74
CA ALA A 371 -20.28 -17.22 14.44
C ALA A 371 -20.33 -18.24 15.59
N ASN A 372 -20.21 -17.79 16.85
CA ASN A 372 -20.26 -18.68 18.02
C ASN A 372 -21.63 -19.36 18.19
N VAL A 373 -22.73 -18.66 17.92
CA VAL A 373 -24.09 -19.24 17.96
C VAL A 373 -24.24 -20.37 16.93
N ILE A 374 -23.62 -20.22 15.76
CA ILE A 374 -23.65 -21.26 14.72
C ILE A 374 -22.81 -22.47 15.15
N ALA A 375 -21.61 -22.25 15.71
CA ALA A 375 -20.74 -23.32 16.16
C ALA A 375 -21.38 -24.19 17.26
N GLU A 376 -22.05 -23.56 18.23
CA GLU A 376 -22.74 -24.25 19.32
C GLU A 376 -23.91 -25.11 18.82
N ARG A 377 -24.62 -24.65 17.78
CA ARG A 377 -25.70 -25.41 17.14
C ARG A 377 -25.20 -26.61 16.34
N VAL A 378 -24.03 -26.51 15.71
CA VAL A 378 -23.40 -27.63 14.97
C VAL A 378 -22.90 -28.72 15.93
N ALA A 379 -22.43 -28.36 17.12
CA ALA A 379 -21.93 -29.32 18.11
C ALA A 379 -23.03 -30.10 18.85
N THR A 380 -24.24 -29.54 18.95
CA THR A 380 -25.30 -30.08 19.84
C THR A 380 -26.25 -31.07 19.15
N VAL A 381 -26.10 -31.33 17.85
CA VAL A 381 -26.96 -32.30 17.11
C VAL A 381 -26.13 -33.49 16.60
N LEU A 382 -25.57 -34.27 17.53
CA LEU A 382 -24.94 -35.55 17.23
C LEU A 382 -26.00 -36.64 17.01
N GLY A 383 -26.62 -36.60 15.83
CA GLY A 383 -27.43 -37.70 15.32
C GLY A 383 -27.84 -37.54 13.86
N PHE A 384 -27.93 -36.30 13.36
CA PHE A 384 -28.32 -36.04 11.97
C PHE A 384 -27.48 -34.90 11.39
N SER A 385 -26.94 -35.12 10.19
CA SER A 385 -26.29 -34.06 9.41
C SER A 385 -27.37 -33.30 8.66
N TYR A 386 -27.44 -31.97 8.81
CA TYR A 386 -28.24 -31.15 7.90
C TYR A 386 -27.44 -29.95 7.39
N VAL A 387 -27.78 -29.51 6.18
CA VAL A 387 -27.26 -28.29 5.57
C VAL A 387 -28.41 -27.30 5.49
N GLU A 388 -28.27 -26.18 6.19
CA GLU A 388 -29.15 -25.03 6.03
C GLU A 388 -28.68 -24.18 4.86
N HIS A 389 -29.57 -23.96 3.89
CA HIS A 389 -29.35 -23.03 2.80
C HIS A 389 -30.36 -21.89 2.93
N LYS A 390 -29.85 -20.66 3.07
CA LYS A 390 -30.67 -19.46 3.12
C LYS A 390 -30.53 -18.69 1.81
N THR A 391 -31.65 -18.54 1.10
CA THR A 391 -31.75 -17.72 -0.11
C THR A 391 -32.97 -16.81 0.03
N GLY A 392 -32.71 -15.54 0.35
CA GLY A 392 -33.77 -14.56 0.66
C GLY A 392 -34.43 -14.83 2.02
N GLU A 393 -35.77 -14.73 2.09
CA GLU A 393 -36.56 -14.95 3.30
C GLU A 393 -36.86 -16.44 3.60
N GLN A 394 -36.52 -17.36 2.70
CA GLN A 394 -36.72 -18.79 2.92
C GLN A 394 -35.47 -19.48 3.47
N ILE A 395 -35.69 -20.36 4.46
CA ILE A 395 -34.70 -21.29 5.00
C ILE A 395 -35.08 -22.69 4.53
N THR A 396 -34.18 -23.32 3.78
CA THR A 396 -34.35 -24.71 3.35
C THR A 396 -33.37 -25.57 4.12
N VAL A 397 -33.89 -26.56 4.86
CA VAL A 397 -33.09 -27.49 5.67
C VAL A 397 -33.04 -28.83 4.93
N THR A 398 -31.84 -29.25 4.49
CA THR A 398 -31.66 -30.57 3.86
C THR A 398 -31.02 -31.51 4.87
N ILE A 399 -31.76 -32.55 5.29
CA ILE A 399 -31.28 -33.55 6.26
C ILE A 399 -30.72 -34.75 5.47
N MET A 400 -29.48 -35.14 5.75
CA MET A 400 -28.86 -36.33 5.18
C MET A 400 -28.82 -37.45 6.22
N SER A 401 -29.52 -38.54 5.94
CA SER A 401 -29.42 -39.79 6.71
C SER A 401 -28.24 -40.62 6.19
N SER A 402 -27.45 -41.20 7.10
CA SER A 402 -26.37 -42.13 6.74
C SER A 402 -26.85 -43.55 6.43
N HIS A 403 -28.16 -43.81 6.49
CA HIS A 403 -28.76 -45.07 6.08
C HIS A 403 -29.92 -44.83 5.08
N GLU A 404 -29.80 -45.50 3.93
CA GLU A 404 -30.69 -45.57 2.76
C GLU A 404 -30.65 -44.44 1.72
N GLN A 405 -30.53 -44.85 0.45
CA GLN A 405 -30.35 -44.04 -0.76
C GLN A 405 -31.67 -43.46 -1.30
N ASP A 406 -32.43 -42.72 -0.50
CA ASP A 406 -33.55 -41.93 -1.03
C ASP A 406 -33.56 -40.51 -0.46
N PHE A 407 -33.32 -39.54 -1.34
CA PHE A 407 -33.39 -38.12 -1.02
C PHE A 407 -34.84 -37.67 -1.10
N THR A 408 -35.42 -37.19 0.01
CA THR A 408 -36.65 -36.41 -0.03
C THR A 408 -36.39 -35.02 0.53
N SER A 409 -36.58 -33.99 -0.31
CA SER A 409 -36.65 -32.61 0.15
C SER A 409 -38.01 -32.40 0.81
N ILE A 410 -38.00 -31.87 2.03
CA ILE A 410 -39.22 -31.54 2.78
C ILE A 410 -39.14 -30.06 3.11
N THR A 411 -40.19 -29.31 2.81
CA THR A 411 -40.25 -27.89 3.16
C THR A 411 -40.59 -27.71 4.64
N ALA A 412 -40.19 -26.59 5.25
CA ALA A 412 -40.55 -26.28 6.65
C ALA A 412 -42.08 -26.29 6.88
N HIS A 413 -42.87 -26.02 5.84
CA HIS A 413 -44.33 -26.09 5.88
C HIS A 413 -44.83 -27.54 6.00
N ASP A 414 -44.22 -28.49 5.28
CA ASP A 414 -44.61 -29.90 5.29
C ASP A 414 -44.24 -30.60 6.62
N LEU A 415 -43.18 -30.14 7.29
CA LEU A 415 -42.76 -30.65 8.60
C LEU A 415 -43.77 -30.27 9.71
N ALA A 416 -44.33 -29.06 9.64
CA ALA A 416 -45.34 -28.58 10.58
C ALA A 416 -46.68 -29.35 10.44
N THR A 417 -47.05 -29.71 9.21
CA THR A 417 -48.30 -30.45 8.94
C THR A 417 -48.25 -31.90 9.41
N ARG A 418 -47.07 -32.56 9.40
CA ARG A 418 -46.92 -33.95 9.88
C ARG A 418 -46.92 -34.10 11.41
N TYR A 419 -46.65 -33.03 12.15
CA TYR A 419 -46.60 -33.06 13.62
C TYR A 419 -47.94 -32.72 14.29
N HIS A 420 -48.99 -32.43 13.52
CA HIS A 420 -50.27 -31.96 14.04
C HIS A 420 -51.17 -33.04 14.69
N ASP A 421 -50.75 -34.30 14.76
CA ASP A 421 -51.59 -35.42 15.25
C ASP A 421 -51.30 -35.90 16.68
N TYR A 422 -50.52 -35.16 17.48
CA TYR A 422 -50.34 -35.46 18.90
C TYR A 422 -50.97 -34.38 19.80
N LYS A 423 -51.96 -34.80 20.60
CA LYS A 423 -52.76 -33.95 21.49
C LYS A 423 -51.90 -33.21 22.52
N GLY A 424 -51.85 -31.89 22.39
CA GLY A 424 -51.49 -30.99 23.48
C GLY A 424 -50.55 -29.87 23.07
N ALA A 425 -50.99 -28.94 22.22
CA ALA A 425 -50.29 -27.67 22.02
C ALA A 425 -51.30 -26.53 21.89
N GLN A 426 -51.10 -25.48 22.69
CA GLN A 426 -51.83 -24.22 22.63
C GLN A 426 -51.06 -23.26 21.71
N GLU A 427 -51.79 -22.60 20.82
CA GLU A 427 -51.29 -21.71 19.79
C GLU A 427 -50.57 -20.48 20.39
N CYS A 428 -49.32 -20.25 19.99
CA CYS A 428 -48.57 -19.03 20.31
C CYS A 428 -48.04 -18.45 18.99
N GLN A 429 -48.50 -17.25 18.63
CA GLN A 429 -47.99 -16.49 17.50
C GLN A 429 -46.59 -15.95 17.82
N GLY A 430 -45.59 -16.43 17.08
CA GLY A 430 -44.21 -15.94 17.16
C GLY A 430 -43.22 -17.08 16.95
N HIS A 431 -42.46 -17.00 15.86
CA HIS A 431 -41.51 -18.01 15.42
C HIS A 431 -40.46 -18.36 16.50
N THR A 432 -40.69 -19.41 17.27
CA THR A 432 -39.65 -20.18 17.98
C THR A 432 -40.17 -21.58 18.25
N VAL A 433 -39.51 -22.60 17.71
CA VAL A 433 -39.76 -24.00 18.05
C VAL A 433 -38.77 -24.40 19.14
N TYR A 434 -39.25 -24.80 20.32
CA TYR A 434 -38.41 -25.39 21.36
C TYR A 434 -38.49 -26.91 21.24
N LEU A 435 -37.33 -27.57 21.14
CA LEU A 435 -37.22 -29.00 21.40
C LEU A 435 -37.07 -29.19 22.91
N VAL A 436 -38.04 -29.85 23.53
CA VAL A 436 -37.94 -30.27 24.93
C VAL A 436 -37.36 -31.68 24.93
N ASP A 437 -36.17 -31.82 25.51
CA ASP A 437 -35.50 -33.10 25.68
C ASP A 437 -36.18 -33.88 26.82
N TYR A 438 -36.67 -35.08 26.54
CA TYR A 438 -37.29 -35.94 27.55
C TYR A 438 -36.33 -37.09 27.86
N THR A 439 -35.61 -37.00 28.98
CA THR A 439 -34.86 -38.13 29.53
C THR A 439 -35.84 -39.14 30.13
N PRO A 440 -35.92 -40.40 29.66
CA PRO A 440 -36.68 -41.42 30.37
C PRO A 440 -35.93 -41.77 31.66
N SER A 441 -36.59 -41.62 32.81
CA SER A 441 -36.11 -42.18 34.07
C SER A 441 -36.32 -43.70 34.05
N ASP A 442 -35.25 -44.44 34.29
CA ASP A 442 -35.31 -45.86 34.66
C ASP A 442 -36.16 -46.01 35.93
N ASP A 443 -37.33 -46.64 35.79
CA ASP A 443 -37.88 -47.65 36.69
C ASP A 443 -39.38 -47.86 36.37
N LEU A 444 -39.73 -49.04 35.85
CA LEU A 444 -40.58 -49.99 36.58
C LEU A 444 -40.84 -51.26 35.76
N VAL A 445 -40.61 -52.36 36.47
CA VAL A 445 -41.04 -53.74 36.23
C VAL A 445 -42.54 -53.82 35.93
N GLY A 446 -42.91 -54.64 34.92
CA GLY A 446 -44.28 -55.03 34.62
C GLY A 446 -44.45 -55.56 33.22
#